data_AF-A0A7V1M8F2-F1
#
_entry.id   AF-A0A7V1M8F2-F1
#
_cell.length_a   1.000
_cell.length_b   1.000
_cell.length_c   1.000
_cell.angle_alpha   90.00
_cell.angle_beta   90.00
_cell.angle_gamma   90.00
#
_symmetry.space_group_name_H-M   'P 1'
#
loop_
_entity.id
_entity.type
_entity.pdbx_description
1 polymer ?
#
loop_
_entity_poly.entity_id
_entity_poly.type
_entity_poly.pdbx_seq_one_letter_code
_entity_poly.pdbx_strand_id
1 'polypeptide(L)'
;MAYPAQHIEITGIDVNSVEKDSSFATAYAFTMQLSEMPNEAWTLAFSEEWKAITAARKLQLDVVGDRLRCIVSEGDDLRRVIQFAYEFVERINQRVPYYCAQLEERERREEAYRREVEKHIAQLRARLQAIASEFGQRRAA
;
A
#
# COMPACT_ATOMS: atom_id res chain seq x y z
N MET A 1 -11.18 2.99 12.46
CA MET A 1 -10.06 3.41 13.34
C MET A 1 -9.33 4.54 12.64
N ALA A 2 -8.61 5.42 13.34
CA ALA A 2 -7.77 6.40 12.63
C ALA A 2 -6.51 5.69 12.11
N TYR A 3 -6.16 5.88 10.84
CA TYR A 3 -4.93 5.32 10.29
C TYR A 3 -3.74 6.13 10.84
N PRO A 4 -2.76 5.52 11.54
CA PRO A 4 -1.66 6.26 12.12
C PRO A 4 -0.77 6.82 11.01
N ALA A 5 -0.61 8.14 10.99
CA ALA A 5 0.35 8.78 10.11
C ALA A 5 1.76 8.49 10.60
N GLN A 6 2.47 7.60 9.90
CA GLN A 6 3.87 7.30 10.16
C GLN A 6 4.78 8.39 9.57
N HIS A 7 5.90 8.60 10.24
CA HIS A 7 7.01 9.40 9.75
C HIS A 7 8.26 8.52 9.75
N ILE A 8 8.65 8.06 8.55
CA ILE A 8 9.71 7.07 8.40
C ILE A 8 11.01 7.75 8.00
N GLU A 9 12.11 7.38 8.64
CA GLU A 9 13.44 7.90 8.32
C GLU A 9 14.36 6.77 7.85
N ILE A 10 15.35 7.09 7.02
CA ILE A 10 16.44 6.17 6.70
C ILE A 10 17.51 6.30 7.80
N THR A 11 17.66 5.26 8.61
CA THR A 11 18.54 5.27 9.79
C THR A 11 19.96 4.78 9.51
N GLY A 12 20.17 4.07 8.40
CA GLY A 12 21.49 3.58 8.02
C GLY A 12 21.52 2.91 6.66
N ILE A 13 22.73 2.71 6.15
CA ILE A 13 23.02 2.02 4.89
C ILE A 13 23.73 0.72 5.24
N ASP A 14 23.18 -0.42 4.81
CA ASP A 14 23.78 -1.73 5.06
C ASP A 14 24.79 -2.06 3.95
N VAL A 15 26.06 -1.70 4.19
CA VAL A 15 27.17 -1.96 3.25
C VAL A 15 27.45 -3.45 3.03
N ASN A 16 27.02 -4.32 3.93
CA ASN A 16 27.22 -5.77 3.81
C ASN A 16 26.09 -6.44 3.00
N SER A 17 25.01 -5.71 2.72
CA SER A 17 23.89 -6.20 1.91
C SER A 17 24.10 -6.09 0.40
N VAL A 18 25.27 -5.62 -0.04
CA VAL A 18 25.56 -5.45 -1.47
C VAL A 18 25.61 -6.80 -2.16
N GLU A 19 24.75 -6.99 -3.15
CA GLU A 19 24.67 -8.23 -3.92
C GLU A 19 24.43 -7.98 -5.41
N LYS A 20 24.75 -8.99 -6.23
CA LYS A 20 24.46 -8.96 -7.65
C LYS A 20 22.95 -9.11 -7.86
N ASP A 21 22.35 -8.20 -8.63
CA ASP A 21 20.94 -8.28 -8.98
C ASP A 21 20.75 -8.78 -10.42
N SER A 22 19.70 -9.56 -10.66
CA SER A 22 19.43 -10.18 -11.97
C SER A 22 18.62 -9.30 -12.91
N SER A 23 18.21 -8.10 -12.49
CA SER A 23 17.37 -7.20 -13.30
C SER A 23 18.04 -6.78 -14.61
N PHE A 24 19.37 -6.61 -14.63
CA PHE A 24 20.18 -6.34 -15.83
C PHE A 24 21.67 -6.64 -15.59
N ALA A 25 22.46 -6.74 -16.67
CA ALA A 25 23.85 -7.23 -16.63
C ALA A 25 24.76 -6.50 -15.64
N THR A 26 24.58 -5.20 -15.44
CA THR A 26 25.39 -4.37 -14.52
C THR A 26 24.65 -4.01 -13.23
N ALA A 27 23.53 -4.69 -12.92
CA ALA A 27 22.71 -4.39 -11.75
C ALA A 27 23.36 -4.92 -10.46
N TYR A 28 23.30 -4.10 -9.42
CA TYR A 28 23.64 -4.46 -8.04
C TYR A 28 22.57 -3.90 -7.12
N ALA A 29 22.31 -4.58 -6.02
CA ALA A 29 21.36 -4.14 -5.02
C ALA A 29 22.05 -3.94 -3.68
N PHE A 30 21.54 -3.00 -2.90
CA PHE A 30 21.86 -2.84 -1.48
C PHE A 30 20.62 -2.37 -0.74
N THR A 31 20.66 -2.45 0.58
CA THR A 31 19.53 -2.07 1.44
C THR A 31 19.90 -0.93 2.38
N MET A 32 18.89 -0.09 2.67
CA MET A 32 18.93 0.95 3.68
C MET A 32 17.88 0.64 4.74
N GLN A 33 18.24 0.83 6.00
CA GLN A 33 17.36 0.55 7.13
C GLN A 33 16.37 1.70 7.32
N LEU A 34 15.08 1.37 7.44
CA LEU A 34 14.04 2.32 7.81
C LEU A 34 13.87 2.34 9.34
N SER A 35 13.39 3.46 9.87
CA SER A 35 13.14 3.64 11.32
C SER A 35 12.08 2.69 11.87
N GLU A 36 11.14 2.26 11.02
CA GLU A 36 10.09 1.30 11.35
C GLU A 36 9.56 0.64 10.08
N MET A 37 8.72 -0.40 10.25
CA MET A 37 8.04 -1.06 9.13
C MET A 37 6.95 -0.14 8.56
N PRO A 38 6.98 0.17 7.24
CA PRO A 38 5.94 0.97 6.61
C PRO A 38 4.57 0.32 6.68
N ASN A 39 3.56 1.12 7.05
CA ASN A 39 2.16 0.71 7.07
C ASN A 39 1.51 0.85 5.68
N GLU A 40 0.22 0.52 5.60
CA GLU A 40 -0.55 0.57 4.35
C GLU A 40 -0.58 1.97 3.73
N ALA A 41 -0.79 3.02 4.55
CA ALA A 41 -0.85 4.40 4.06
C ALA A 41 0.49 4.85 3.48
N TRP A 42 1.60 4.54 4.15
CA TRP A 42 2.94 4.87 3.68
C TRP A 42 3.30 4.09 2.41
N THR A 43 3.00 2.79 2.37
CA THR A 43 3.27 1.95 1.20
C THR A 43 2.46 2.39 -0.03
N LEU A 44 1.20 2.80 0.17
CA LEU A 44 0.38 3.35 -0.89
C LEU A 44 0.95 4.69 -1.40
N ALA A 45 1.35 5.58 -0.49
CA ALA A 45 1.99 6.83 -0.82
C ALA A 45 3.29 6.63 -1.62
N PHE A 46 4.13 5.67 -1.19
CA PHE A 46 5.33 5.25 -1.92
C PHE A 46 4.99 4.81 -3.34
N SER A 47 4.04 3.88 -3.51
CA SER A 47 3.66 3.36 -4.83
C SER A 47 3.20 4.46 -5.77
N GLU A 48 2.34 5.37 -5.32
CA GLU A 48 1.80 6.44 -6.16
C GLU A 48 2.85 7.50 -6.52
N GLU A 49 3.66 7.93 -5.54
CA GLU A 49 4.76 8.87 -5.81
C GLU A 49 5.85 8.22 -6.67
N TRP A 50 6.09 6.92 -6.50
CA TRP A 50 7.07 6.17 -7.28
C TRP A 50 6.64 6.07 -8.74
N LYS A 51 5.38 5.72 -9.03
CA LYS A 51 4.82 5.68 -10.39
C LYS A 51 5.03 6.99 -11.15
N ALA A 52 4.95 8.13 -10.47
CA ALA A 52 5.19 9.44 -11.08
C ALA A 52 6.66 9.66 -11.47
N ILE A 53 7.61 8.96 -10.83
CA ILE A 53 9.05 9.12 -11.04
C ILE A 53 9.63 8.05 -11.97
N THR A 54 9.14 6.80 -11.93
CA THR A 54 9.74 5.67 -12.65
C THR A 54 9.82 5.91 -14.16
N ALA A 55 8.88 6.68 -14.73
CA ALA A 55 8.90 7.05 -16.13
C ALA A 55 10.14 7.89 -16.54
N ALA A 56 10.81 8.54 -15.58
CA ALA A 56 11.89 9.49 -15.84
C ALA A 56 13.28 8.99 -15.43
N ARG A 57 13.41 7.88 -14.69
CA ARG A 57 14.71 7.44 -14.12
C ARG A 57 14.93 5.94 -14.25
N LYS A 58 16.18 5.55 -14.57
CA LYS A 58 16.66 4.16 -14.51
C LYS A 58 17.04 3.75 -13.08
N LEU A 59 16.29 4.20 -12.09
CA LEU A 59 16.49 3.86 -10.68
C LEU A 59 15.35 2.94 -10.25
N GLN A 60 15.65 1.92 -9.45
CA GLN A 60 14.63 1.10 -8.82
C GLN A 60 14.79 1.11 -7.29
N LEU A 61 13.70 1.50 -6.63
CA LEU A 61 13.56 1.47 -5.17
C LEU A 61 12.39 0.57 -4.83
N ASP A 62 12.59 -0.34 -3.89
CA ASP A 62 11.58 -1.28 -3.41
C ASP A 62 11.56 -1.30 -1.88
N VAL A 63 10.38 -1.35 -1.29
CA VAL A 63 10.21 -1.52 0.15
C VAL A 63 10.11 -3.01 0.46
N VAL A 64 10.99 -3.51 1.33
CA VAL A 64 11.03 -4.92 1.75
C VAL A 64 11.08 -4.97 3.27
N GLY A 65 9.91 -5.15 3.91
CA GLY A 65 9.80 -5.07 5.36
C GLY A 65 10.17 -3.68 5.87
N ASP A 66 11.11 -3.60 6.81
CA ASP A 66 11.67 -2.37 7.37
C ASP A 66 12.90 -1.87 6.59
N ARG A 67 13.07 -2.29 5.33
CA ARG A 67 14.21 -1.92 4.50
C ARG A 67 13.78 -1.30 3.18
N LEU A 68 14.56 -0.33 2.72
CA LEU A 68 14.50 0.20 1.38
C LEU A 68 15.60 -0.42 0.54
N ARG A 69 15.23 -1.33 -0.37
CA ARG A 69 16.13 -1.95 -1.35
C ARG A 69 16.32 -0.98 -2.51
N CYS A 70 17.56 -0.73 -2.88
CA CYS A 70 17.92 0.10 -4.01
C CYS A 70 18.70 -0.74 -5.01
N ILE A 71 18.28 -0.69 -6.28
CA ILE A 71 18.97 -1.34 -7.39
C ILE A 71 19.61 -0.25 -8.26
N VAL A 72 20.92 -0.39 -8.45
CA VAL A 72 21.79 0.54 -9.17
C VAL A 72 22.60 -0.19 -10.23
N SER A 73 23.11 0.56 -11.20
CA SER A 73 24.12 0.10 -12.16
C SER A 73 25.53 0.46 -11.68
N GLU A 74 26.53 -0.30 -12.13
CA GLU A 74 27.97 -0.07 -11.81
C GLU A 74 28.46 1.35 -12.10
N GLY A 75 27.86 2.05 -13.07
CA GLY A 75 28.22 3.43 -13.45
C GLY A 75 27.42 4.53 -12.73
N ASP A 76 26.52 4.19 -11.81
CA ASP A 76 25.68 5.19 -11.14
C ASP A 76 26.44 5.94 -10.04
N ASP A 77 26.11 7.22 -9.88
CA ASP A 77 26.58 8.02 -8.75
C ASP A 77 25.82 7.63 -7.47
N LEU A 78 26.41 6.73 -6.68
CA LEU A 78 25.83 6.23 -5.44
C LEU A 78 25.44 7.35 -4.47
N ARG A 79 26.23 8.44 -4.39
CA ARG A 79 25.92 9.56 -3.50
C ARG A 79 24.62 10.22 -3.92
N ARG A 80 24.45 10.47 -5.22
CA ARG A 80 23.23 11.06 -5.77
C ARG A 80 22.02 10.13 -5.62
N VAL A 81 22.21 8.82 -5.78
CA VAL A 81 21.16 7.82 -5.58
C VAL A 81 20.70 7.80 -4.12
N ILE A 82 21.64 7.75 -3.18
CA ILE A 82 21.35 7.75 -1.74
C ILE A 82 20.65 9.05 -1.35
N GLN A 83 21.17 10.21 -1.78
CA GLN A 83 20.53 11.50 -1.51
C GLN A 83 19.08 11.53 -2.03
N PHE A 84 18.86 11.03 -3.23
CA PHE A 84 17.52 10.93 -3.79
C PHE A 84 16.62 10.03 -2.93
N ALA A 85 17.12 8.89 -2.42
CA ALA A 85 16.33 8.02 -1.55
C ALA A 85 15.89 8.72 -0.25
N TYR A 86 16.78 9.50 0.38
CA TYR A 86 16.44 10.34 1.54
C TYR A 86 15.35 11.37 1.19
N GLU A 87 15.54 12.13 0.10
CA GLU A 87 14.57 13.13 -0.36
C GLU A 87 13.21 12.51 -0.73
N PHE A 88 13.23 11.28 -1.24
CA PHE A 88 12.03 10.56 -1.63
C PHE A 88 11.24 10.07 -0.41
N VAL A 89 11.92 9.51 0.59
CA VAL A 89 11.28 9.12 1.87
C VAL A 89 10.63 10.32 2.55
N GLU A 90 11.32 11.47 2.59
CA GLU A 90 10.76 12.72 3.14
C GLU A 90 9.51 13.18 2.38
N ARG A 91 9.52 13.09 1.04
CA ARG A 91 8.35 13.41 0.23
C ARG A 91 7.18 12.48 0.54
N ILE A 92 7.44 11.20 0.75
CA ILE A 92 6.39 10.23 1.11
C ILE A 92 5.80 10.59 2.46
N ASN A 93 6.63 10.88 3.47
CA ASN A 93 6.17 11.29 4.80
C ASN A 93 5.20 12.49 4.73
N GLN A 94 5.47 13.47 3.87
CA GLN A 94 4.58 14.62 3.65
C GLN A 94 3.23 14.24 3.03
N ARG A 95 3.15 13.10 2.32
CA ARG A 95 1.93 12.60 1.67
C ARG A 95 1.14 11.63 2.53
N VAL A 96 1.75 10.96 3.50
CA VAL A 96 1.10 9.96 4.36
C VAL A 96 -0.24 10.45 4.94
N PRO A 97 -0.37 11.68 5.49
CA PRO A 97 -1.65 12.14 6.05
C PRO A 97 -2.80 12.14 5.03
N TYR A 98 -2.51 12.46 3.77
CA TYR A 98 -3.51 12.41 2.69
C TYR A 98 -4.00 10.98 2.44
N TYR A 99 -3.08 10.01 2.40
CA TYR A 99 -3.43 8.61 2.17
C TYR A 99 -4.11 7.96 3.38
N CYS A 100 -3.76 8.33 4.60
CA CYS A 100 -4.52 7.95 5.80
C CYS A 100 -5.99 8.36 5.66
N ALA A 101 -6.26 9.63 5.31
CA ALA A 101 -7.62 10.12 5.14
C ALA A 101 -8.39 9.40 4.01
N GLN A 102 -7.72 9.06 2.91
CA GLN A 102 -8.31 8.29 1.82
C GLN A 102 -8.69 6.87 2.24
N LEU A 103 -7.82 6.19 3.00
CA LEU A 103 -8.09 4.85 3.50
C LEU A 103 -9.26 4.85 4.49
N GLU A 104 -9.32 5.82 5.40
CA GLU A 104 -10.44 5.97 6.33
C GLU A 104 -11.78 6.21 5.62
N GLU A 105 -11.78 7.03 4.57
CA GLU A 105 -12.97 7.29 3.76
C GLU A 105 -13.40 6.03 3.00
N ARG A 106 -12.44 5.26 2.49
CA ARG A 106 -12.71 3.98 1.83
C ARG A 106 -13.33 2.97 2.78
N GLU A 107 -12.75 2.79 3.97
CA GLU A 107 -13.31 1.90 5.00
C GLU A 107 -14.76 2.30 5.35
N ARG A 108 -15.00 3.60 5.56
CA ARG A 108 -16.35 4.11 5.87
C ARG A 108 -17.35 3.80 4.75
N ARG A 109 -16.96 3.92 3.49
CA ARG A 109 -17.82 3.56 2.34
C ARG A 109 -18.09 2.07 2.27
N GLU A 110 -17.06 1.24 2.48
CA GLU A 110 -17.19 -0.22 2.47
C GLU A 110 -18.09 -0.71 3.61
N GLU A 111 -17.98 -0.13 4.81
CA GLU A 111 -18.88 -0.42 5.94
C GLU A 111 -20.32 -0.01 5.66
N ALA A 112 -20.54 1.19 5.10
CA ALA A 112 -21.87 1.67 4.75
C ALA A 112 -22.53 0.75 3.69
N TYR A 113 -21.77 0.39 2.66
CA TYR A 113 -22.23 -0.55 1.64
C TYR A 113 -22.56 -1.92 2.23
N ARG A 114 -21.71 -2.45 3.13
CA ARG A 114 -21.96 -3.73 3.80
C ARG A 114 -23.27 -3.72 4.60
N ARG A 115 -23.53 -2.66 5.37
CA ARG A 115 -24.79 -2.49 6.13
C ARG A 115 -26.00 -2.42 5.21
N GLU A 116 -25.88 -1.73 4.08
CA GLU A 116 -26.94 -1.64 3.08
C GLU A 116 -27.23 -3.00 2.43
N VAL A 117 -26.20 -3.76 2.07
CA VAL A 117 -26.32 -5.11 1.53
C VAL A 117 -26.98 -6.05 2.55
N GLU A 118 -26.56 -6.01 3.82
CA GLU A 118 -27.16 -6.81 4.89
C GLU A 118 -28.66 -6.49 5.06
N LYS A 119 -29.03 -5.21 5.02
CA LYS A 119 -30.43 -4.78 5.07
C LYS A 119 -31.23 -5.32 3.89
N HIS A 120 -30.70 -5.24 2.67
CA HIS A 120 -31.35 -5.78 1.48
C HIS A 120 -31.53 -7.31 1.55
N ILE A 121 -30.50 -8.03 2.02
CA ILE A 121 -30.57 -9.48 2.22
C ILE A 121 -31.67 -9.83 3.23
N ALA A 122 -31.74 -9.10 4.36
CA ALA A 122 -32.78 -9.32 5.37
C ALA A 122 -34.20 -9.09 4.81
N GLN A 123 -34.39 -8.03 4.03
CA GLN A 123 -35.66 -7.74 3.37
C GLN A 123 -36.06 -8.81 2.35
N LEU A 124 -35.10 -9.27 1.53
CA LEU A 124 -35.34 -10.35 0.57
C LEU A 124 -35.72 -11.65 1.28
N ARG A 125 -35.02 -12.02 2.37
CA ARG A 125 -35.36 -13.20 3.18
C ARG A 125 -36.78 -13.12 3.74
N ALA A 126 -37.17 -11.98 4.30
CA ALA A 126 -38.52 -11.79 4.84
C ALA A 126 -39.60 -11.93 3.76
N ARG A 127 -39.37 -11.34 2.57
CA ARG A 127 -40.27 -11.47 1.42
C ARG A 127 -40.40 -12.93 0.95
N LEU A 128 -39.29 -13.63 0.83
CA LEU A 128 -39.28 -15.04 0.43
C LEU A 128 -40.00 -15.94 1.45
N GLN A 129 -39.84 -15.67 2.75
CA GLN A 129 -40.56 -16.40 3.81
C GLN A 129 -42.08 -16.16 3.75
N ALA A 130 -42.51 -14.92 3.51
CA ALA A 130 -43.94 -14.61 3.33
C ALA A 130 -44.51 -15.38 2.13
N ILE A 131 -43.84 -15.32 0.98
CA ILE A 131 -44.24 -16.04 -0.24
C ILE A 131 -44.27 -17.56 0.03
N ALA A 132 -43.23 -18.13 0.64
CA ALA A 132 -43.17 -19.56 0.95
C ALA A 132 -44.34 -20.00 1.85
N SER A 133 -44.72 -19.16 2.83
CA SER A 133 -45.85 -19.43 3.72
C SER A 133 -47.19 -19.42 2.97
N GLU A 134 -47.40 -18.44 2.09
CA GLU A 134 -48.61 -18.36 1.24
C GLU A 134 -48.75 -19.58 0.31
N PHE A 135 -47.66 -20.01 -0.32
CA PHE A 135 -47.66 -21.19 -1.18
C PHE A 135 -47.86 -22.50 -0.40
N GLY A 136 -47.31 -22.59 0.82
CA GLY A 136 -47.53 -23.72 1.71
C GLY A 136 -49.00 -23.86 2.12
N GLN A 137 -49.67 -22.76 2.46
CA GLN A 137 -51.08 -22.75 2.83
C GLN A 137 -52.00 -23.11 1.64
N ARG A 138 -51.69 -22.65 0.42
CA ARG A 138 -52.45 -22.99 -0.79
C ARG A 138 -52.35 -24.46 -1.23
N ARG A 139 -51.33 -25.20 -0.81
CA ARG A 139 -51.20 -26.65 -1.09
C ARG A 139 -51.93 -27.53 -0.07
N ALA A 140 -52.33 -26.99 1.07
CA ALA A 140 -52.98 -27.71 2.15
C ALA A 140 -54.52 -27.56 2.16
N ALA A 141 -55.06 -26.69 1.29
CA ALA A 141 -56.48 -26.51 1.02
C ALA A 141 -56.87 -27.24 -0.28
#